data_AF-A0A4Q4RW51-F1
#
_entry.id   AF-A0A4Q4RW51-F1
#
_cell.length_a   1.000
_cell.length_b   1.000
_cell.length_c   1.000
_cell.angle_alpha   90.00
_cell.angle_beta   90.00
_cell.angle_gamma   90.00
#
_symmetry.space_group_name_H-M   'P 1'
#
loop_
_entity.id
_entity.type
_entity.pdbx_description
1 polymer ?
#
loop_
_entity_poly.entity_id
_entity_poly.type
_entity_poly.pdbx_seq_one_letter_code
_entity_poly.pdbx_strand_id
1 'polypeptide(L)'
;MEPAGLAVGIFALAGLFNNAVDCFEYVQLGSAFGTDFQVSLLKLDILRLRLSRWGKSVGLDGDLSNAHAIKLATGPPEDIEKAGNVLGQIMDLFAKMESKSKKYQSRMGEIDGDLKVLDVATNLEASGQSLHEKMRAMSIKRQNSTPLRPKVQWALYERKRFRVLLEDVTDLVNDLVECFPASREEQRRLCTTEASTIGSGDCVSALKDVIAQQDGDLHQAVVQMLTSKVSI
;
A
#
# COMPACT_ATOMS: atom_id res chain seq x y z
N MET A 1 -19.37 -24.97 -21.09
CA MET A 1 -18.53 -25.14 -19.89
C MET A 1 -18.80 -23.93 -19.02
N GLU A 2 -19.29 -24.13 -17.80
CA GLU A 2 -20.03 -23.11 -17.06
C GLU A 2 -19.14 -21.99 -16.48
N PRO A 3 -19.59 -20.71 -16.52
CA PRO A 3 -18.86 -19.56 -15.95
C PRO A 3 -18.75 -19.56 -14.42
N ALA A 4 -19.28 -20.58 -13.74
CA ALA A 4 -19.27 -20.69 -12.29
C ALA A 4 -17.86 -20.82 -11.69
N GLY A 5 -16.90 -21.41 -12.42
CA GLY A 5 -15.51 -21.55 -11.95
C GLY A 5 -14.69 -20.25 -12.02
N LEU A 6 -14.92 -19.43 -13.05
CA LEU A 6 -14.23 -18.15 -13.26
C LEU A 6 -14.63 -17.10 -12.22
N ALA A 7 -15.93 -17.02 -11.92
CA ALA A 7 -16.46 -16.07 -10.94
C ALA A 7 -15.89 -16.34 -9.54
N VAL A 8 -15.85 -17.61 -9.10
CA VAL A 8 -15.28 -18.00 -7.80
C VAL A 8 -13.80 -17.60 -7.68
N GLY A 9 -13.04 -17.63 -8.79
CA GLY A 9 -11.64 -17.21 -8.82
C GLY A 9 -11.43 -15.71 -8.56
N ILE A 10 -12.18 -14.84 -9.22
CA ILE A 10 -12.00 -13.38 -9.07
C ILE A 10 -12.50 -12.86 -7.72
N PHE A 11 -13.56 -13.45 -7.15
CA PHE A 11 -14.00 -13.12 -5.79
C PHE A 11 -12.95 -13.51 -4.74
N ALA A 12 -12.34 -14.69 -4.88
CA ALA A 12 -11.25 -15.11 -4.01
C ALA A 12 -10.04 -14.17 -4.12
N LEU A 13 -9.67 -13.79 -5.35
CA LEU A 13 -8.58 -12.85 -5.61
C LEU A 13 -8.85 -11.46 -5.02
N ALA A 14 -10.06 -10.94 -5.16
CA ALA A 14 -10.46 -9.66 -4.55
C ALA A 14 -10.38 -9.72 -3.01
N GLY A 15 -10.75 -10.86 -2.41
CA GLY A 15 -10.57 -11.11 -0.98
C GLY A 15 -9.10 -11.08 -0.55
N LEU A 16 -8.22 -11.74 -1.30
CA LEU A 16 -6.76 -11.70 -1.06
C LEU A 16 -6.21 -10.29 -1.20
N PHE A 17 -6.62 -9.56 -2.23
CA PHE A 17 -6.22 -8.18 -2.46
C PHE A 17 -6.59 -7.28 -1.27
N ASN A 18 -7.85 -7.35 -0.82
CA ASN A 18 -8.30 -6.57 0.32
C ASN A 18 -7.49 -6.92 1.58
N ASN A 19 -7.25 -8.20 1.86
CA ASN A 19 -6.44 -8.61 3.01
C ASN A 19 -4.98 -8.14 2.91
N ALA A 20 -4.38 -8.14 1.72
CA ALA A 20 -3.02 -7.67 1.50
C ALA A 20 -2.89 -6.16 1.74
N VAL A 21 -3.86 -5.36 1.27
CA VAL A 21 -3.90 -3.92 1.54
C VAL A 21 -4.18 -3.62 3.01
N ASP A 22 -5.02 -4.42 3.68
CA ASP A 22 -5.29 -4.29 5.13
C ASP A 22 -4.05 -4.55 6.00
N CYS A 23 -3.09 -5.36 5.52
CA CYS A 23 -1.88 -5.65 6.29
C CYS A 23 -1.11 -4.38 6.72
N PHE A 24 -1.16 -3.33 5.90
CA PHE A 24 -0.51 -2.05 6.19
C PHE A 24 -1.14 -1.30 7.37
N GLU A 25 -2.45 -1.46 7.61
CA GLU A 25 -3.18 -0.81 8.71
C GLU A 25 -2.78 -1.33 10.09
N TYR A 26 -2.18 -2.52 10.13
CA TYR A 26 -1.80 -3.17 11.39
C TYR A 26 -0.37 -2.85 11.82
N VAL A 27 0.39 -2.10 11.01
CA VAL A 27 1.79 -1.78 11.30
C VAL A 27 1.90 -0.44 12.03
N GLN A 28 2.52 -0.46 13.19
CA GLN A 28 3.00 0.72 13.90
C GLN A 28 4.53 0.81 13.83
N LEU A 29 5.12 1.99 14.03
CA LEU A 29 6.57 2.16 14.08
C LEU A 29 7.01 2.53 15.51
N GLY A 30 8.10 1.92 15.96
CA GLY A 30 8.65 2.14 17.31
C GLY A 30 9.38 3.48 17.46
N SER A 31 9.63 3.89 18.70
CA SER A 31 10.36 5.12 19.05
C SER A 31 11.75 5.22 18.41
N ALA A 32 12.39 4.08 18.10
CA ALA A 32 13.67 4.03 17.41
C ALA A 32 13.66 4.74 16.04
N PHE A 33 12.49 4.97 15.43
CA PHE A 33 12.38 5.73 14.18
C PHE A 33 12.61 7.22 14.38
N GLY A 34 12.30 7.78 15.55
CA GLY A 34 12.60 9.17 15.91
C GLY A 34 12.28 10.17 14.79
N THR A 35 13.28 10.95 14.37
CA THR A 35 13.16 11.94 13.30
C THR A 35 12.82 11.35 11.92
N ASP A 36 13.07 10.06 11.69
CA ASP A 36 12.77 9.38 10.43
C ASP A 36 11.34 8.81 10.39
N PHE A 37 10.55 9.01 11.44
CA PHE A 37 9.20 8.44 11.56
C PHE A 37 8.28 8.88 10.42
N GLN A 38 8.19 10.19 10.17
CA GLN A 38 7.34 10.73 9.10
C GLN A 38 7.72 10.15 7.73
N VAL A 39 9.01 10.16 7.38
CA VAL A 39 9.49 9.61 6.10
C VAL A 39 9.20 8.12 6.01
N SER A 40 9.40 7.36 7.09
CA SER A 40 9.17 5.91 7.12
C SER A 40 7.68 5.58 6.98
N LEU A 41 6.81 6.28 7.72
CA LEU A 41 5.37 6.09 7.61
C LEU A 41 4.88 6.40 6.19
N LEU A 42 5.34 7.50 5.60
CA LEU A 42 4.92 7.89 4.25
C LEU A 42 5.43 6.92 3.17
N LYS A 43 6.57 6.25 3.37
CA LYS A 43 6.99 5.14 2.48
C LYS A 43 6.01 3.98 2.52
N LEU A 44 5.51 3.59 3.69
CA LEU A 44 4.46 2.57 3.79
C LEU A 44 3.15 3.02 3.14
N ASP A 45 2.76 4.28 3.34
CA ASP A 45 1.55 4.83 2.74
C ASP A 45 1.61 4.85 1.21
N ILE A 46 2.76 5.24 0.63
CA ILE A 46 2.97 5.22 -0.82
C ILE A 46 2.88 3.78 -1.35
N LEU A 47 3.52 2.82 -0.68
CA LEU A 47 3.50 1.43 -1.12
C LEU A 47 2.11 0.82 -1.04
N ARG A 48 1.34 1.14 0.02
CA ARG A 48 -0.07 0.78 0.12
C ARG A 48 -0.90 1.43 -0.99
N LEU A 49 -0.69 2.72 -1.23
CA LEU A 49 -1.40 3.45 -2.28
C LEU A 49 -1.14 2.81 -3.64
N ARG A 50 0.11 2.42 -3.92
CA ARG A 50 0.53 1.72 -5.14
C ARG A 50 -0.13 0.35 -5.28
N LEU A 51 -0.15 -0.47 -4.22
CA LEU A 51 -0.86 -1.76 -4.23
C LEU A 51 -2.36 -1.56 -4.49
N SER A 52 -3.00 -0.61 -3.81
CA SER A 52 -4.43 -0.31 -4.03
C SER A 52 -4.73 0.18 -5.44
N ARG A 53 -3.81 0.95 -6.04
CA ARG A 53 -3.89 1.43 -7.42
C ARG A 53 -3.84 0.27 -8.41
N TRP A 54 -2.93 -0.67 -8.20
CA TRP A 54 -2.87 -1.89 -8.99
C TRP A 54 -4.21 -2.62 -8.94
N GLY A 55 -4.76 -2.89 -7.75
CA GLY A 55 -6.04 -3.58 -7.60
C GLY A 55 -7.19 -2.87 -8.33
N LYS A 56 -7.28 -1.54 -8.23
CA LYS A 56 -8.25 -0.74 -8.98
C LYS A 56 -8.07 -0.87 -10.50
N SER A 57 -6.82 -0.85 -10.98
CA SER A 57 -6.52 -0.92 -12.42
C SER A 57 -6.84 -2.27 -13.07
N VAL A 58 -6.89 -3.35 -12.27
CA VAL A 58 -7.29 -4.69 -12.73
C VAL A 58 -8.74 -5.04 -12.35
N GLY A 59 -9.48 -4.11 -11.73
CA GLY A 59 -10.90 -4.27 -11.40
C GLY A 59 -11.20 -5.03 -10.10
N LEU A 60 -10.24 -5.12 -9.18
CA LEU A 60 -10.43 -5.75 -7.86
C LEU A 60 -11.00 -4.79 -6.80
N ASP A 61 -11.45 -3.60 -7.19
CA ASP A 61 -11.91 -2.56 -6.28
C ASP A 61 -13.36 -2.71 -5.78
N GLY A 62 -13.89 -3.93 -5.85
CA GLY A 62 -15.18 -4.35 -5.32
C GLY A 62 -16.36 -4.24 -6.27
N ASP A 63 -16.30 -3.44 -7.34
CA ASP A 63 -17.23 -3.58 -8.47
C ASP A 63 -16.72 -4.65 -9.43
N LEU A 64 -16.95 -5.91 -9.08
CA LEU A 64 -16.51 -7.05 -9.89
C LEU A 64 -17.34 -7.26 -11.17
N SER A 65 -18.28 -6.35 -11.47
CA SER A 65 -19.04 -6.32 -12.72
C SER A 65 -18.47 -5.35 -13.74
N ASN A 66 -17.41 -4.59 -13.38
CA ASN A 66 -16.81 -3.61 -14.28
C ASN A 66 -15.97 -4.27 -15.41
N ALA A 67 -15.69 -3.50 -16.46
CA ALA A 67 -14.97 -4.01 -17.64
C ALA A 67 -13.56 -4.56 -17.34
N HIS A 68 -12.85 -3.98 -16.37
CA HIS A 68 -11.52 -4.47 -15.96
C HIS A 68 -11.63 -5.81 -15.23
N ALA A 69 -12.61 -5.94 -14.32
CA ALA A 69 -12.89 -7.18 -13.61
C ALA A 69 -13.30 -8.29 -14.58
N ILE A 70 -14.16 -7.98 -15.56
CA ILE A 70 -14.53 -8.92 -16.63
C ILE A 70 -13.30 -9.34 -17.42
N LYS A 71 -12.46 -8.39 -17.84
CA LYS A 71 -11.23 -8.67 -18.59
C LYS A 71 -10.23 -9.51 -17.79
N LEU A 72 -10.11 -9.27 -16.48
CA LEU A 72 -9.29 -10.09 -15.59
C LEU A 72 -9.85 -11.50 -15.48
N ALA A 73 -11.17 -11.64 -15.27
CA ALA A 73 -11.83 -12.94 -15.15
C ALA A 73 -11.70 -13.77 -16.43
N THR A 74 -11.84 -13.15 -17.60
CA THR A 74 -11.74 -13.82 -18.91
C THR A 74 -10.31 -13.95 -19.44
N GLY A 75 -9.33 -13.45 -18.68
CA GLY A 75 -7.91 -13.57 -19.00
C GLY A 75 -7.38 -15.00 -18.76
N PRO A 76 -6.07 -15.20 -18.99
CA PRO A 76 -5.42 -16.47 -18.73
C PRO A 76 -5.52 -16.86 -17.23
N PRO A 77 -5.98 -18.08 -16.88
CA PRO A 77 -6.10 -18.51 -15.49
C PRO A 77 -4.80 -18.43 -14.69
N GLU A 78 -3.65 -18.63 -15.35
CA GLU A 78 -2.32 -18.50 -14.77
C GLU A 78 -2.02 -17.10 -14.23
N ASP A 79 -2.62 -16.05 -14.82
CA ASP A 79 -2.43 -14.67 -14.36
C ASP A 79 -3.17 -14.46 -13.03
N ILE A 80 -4.39 -15.00 -12.90
CA ILE A 80 -5.17 -14.96 -11.65
C ILE A 80 -4.45 -15.74 -10.55
N GLU A 81 -3.93 -16.93 -10.87
CA GLU A 81 -3.16 -17.74 -9.93
C GLU A 81 -1.88 -17.02 -9.49
N LYS A 82 -1.12 -16.46 -10.43
CA LYS A 82 0.11 -15.72 -10.14
C LYS A 82 -0.17 -14.48 -9.27
N ALA A 83 -1.23 -13.72 -9.56
CA ALA A 83 -1.66 -12.61 -8.73
C ALA A 83 -2.02 -13.06 -7.31
N GLY A 84 -2.77 -14.16 -7.19
CA GLY A 84 -3.12 -14.75 -5.90
C GLY A 84 -1.88 -15.16 -5.09
N ASN A 85 -0.91 -15.79 -5.73
CA ASN A 85 0.35 -16.21 -5.11
C ASN A 85 1.18 -15.01 -4.62
N VAL A 86 1.28 -13.94 -5.42
CA VAL A 86 2.03 -12.74 -5.03
C VAL A 86 1.33 -12.01 -3.87
N LEU A 87 0.00 -11.87 -3.89
CA LEU A 87 -0.77 -11.29 -2.78
C LEU A 87 -0.63 -12.12 -1.50
N GLY A 88 -0.63 -13.46 -1.62
CA GLY A 88 -0.34 -14.37 -0.51
C GLY A 88 1.06 -14.15 0.08
N GLN A 89 2.08 -13.99 -0.77
CA GLN A 89 3.45 -13.69 -0.33
C GLN A 89 3.54 -12.36 0.43
N ILE A 90 2.81 -11.32 0.00
CA ILE A 90 2.73 -10.06 0.75
C ILE A 90 2.19 -10.32 2.16
N MET A 91 1.05 -11.02 2.26
CA MET A 91 0.45 -11.35 3.56
C MET A 91 1.40 -12.16 4.47
N ASP A 92 2.12 -13.12 3.90
CA ASP A 92 3.11 -13.93 4.60
C ASP A 92 4.28 -13.09 5.12
N LEU A 93 4.76 -12.09 4.36
CA LEU A 93 5.80 -11.17 4.81
C LEU A 93 5.34 -10.40 6.05
N PHE A 94 4.15 -9.79 6.01
CA PHE A 94 3.61 -9.08 7.18
C PHE A 94 3.45 -10.03 8.38
N ALA A 95 2.94 -11.24 8.19
CA ALA A 95 2.78 -12.23 9.27
C ALA A 95 4.13 -12.68 9.87
N LYS A 96 5.16 -12.87 9.03
CA LYS A 96 6.53 -13.18 9.47
C LYS A 96 7.10 -12.02 10.28
N MET A 97 6.87 -10.78 9.86
CA MET A 97 7.36 -9.59 10.56
C MET A 97 6.62 -9.36 11.89
N GLU A 98 5.30 -9.57 11.93
CA GLU A 98 4.50 -9.58 13.15
C GLU A 98 5.03 -10.60 14.15
N SER A 99 5.28 -11.84 13.70
CA SER A 99 5.83 -12.91 14.54
C SER A 99 7.22 -12.55 15.11
N LYS A 100 8.07 -11.92 14.30
CA LYS A 100 9.39 -11.42 14.74
C LYS A 100 9.27 -10.24 15.70
N SER A 101 8.28 -9.37 15.52
CA SER A 101 7.98 -8.26 16.42
C SER A 101 7.54 -8.76 17.79
N LYS A 102 6.57 -9.68 17.86
CA LYS A 102 6.11 -10.29 19.12
C LYS A 102 7.25 -10.95 19.90
N LYS A 103 8.10 -11.72 19.21
CA LYS A 103 9.30 -12.33 19.83
C LYS A 103 10.28 -11.29 20.37
N TYR A 104 10.45 -10.17 19.68
CA TYR A 104 11.29 -9.07 20.14
C TYR A 104 10.67 -8.39 21.37
N GLN A 105 9.37 -8.14 21.34
CA GLN A 105 8.62 -7.53 22.43
C GLN A 105 8.70 -8.37 23.72
N SER A 106 8.51 -9.69 23.62
CA SER A 106 8.62 -10.57 24.80
C SER A 106 10.03 -10.54 25.40
N ARG A 107 11.09 -10.52 24.58
CA ARG A 107 12.47 -10.49 25.07
C ARG A 107 12.86 -9.16 25.69
N MET A 108 12.45 -8.05 25.07
CA MET A 108 12.83 -6.72 25.53
C MET A 108 11.96 -6.25 26.69
N GLY A 109 10.68 -6.61 26.74
CA GLY A 109 9.80 -6.29 27.87
C GLY A 109 10.22 -6.90 29.21
N GLU A 110 11.06 -7.95 29.18
CA GLU A 110 11.69 -8.53 30.38
C GLU A 110 12.93 -7.75 30.85
N ILE A 111 13.53 -6.92 29.98
CA ILE A 111 14.84 -6.27 30.20
C ILE A 111 14.71 -4.74 30.32
N ASP A 112 13.92 -4.12 29.46
CA ASP A 112 13.74 -2.68 29.33
C ASP A 112 12.28 -2.38 28.99
N GLY A 113 11.58 -1.72 29.91
CA GLY A 113 10.13 -1.53 29.87
C GLY A 113 9.64 -0.53 28.81
N ASP A 114 10.53 0.05 28.00
CA ASP A 114 10.20 1.18 27.13
C ASP A 114 10.11 0.85 25.63
N LEU A 115 9.33 -0.17 25.28
CA LEU A 115 8.91 -0.40 23.89
C LEU A 115 7.77 0.56 23.51
N LYS A 116 8.13 1.83 23.31
CA LYS A 116 7.20 2.86 22.86
C LYS A 116 6.98 2.81 21.35
N VAL A 117 5.74 3.04 20.95
CA VAL A 117 5.31 3.24 19.55
C VAL A 117 5.09 4.73 19.31
N LEU A 118 5.37 5.19 18.10
CA LEU A 118 5.12 6.56 17.69
C LEU A 118 3.68 6.69 17.21
N ASP A 119 3.06 7.81 17.55
CA ASP A 119 1.68 8.13 17.26
C ASP A 119 1.59 9.18 16.16
N VAL A 120 0.64 8.98 15.24
CA VAL A 120 0.46 9.86 14.07
C VAL A 120 0.09 11.28 14.49
N ALA A 121 -0.79 11.45 15.48
CA ALA A 121 -1.28 12.76 15.88
C ALA A 121 -0.23 13.60 16.62
N THR A 122 0.67 12.94 17.37
CA THR A 122 1.65 13.61 18.24
C THR A 122 3.07 13.65 17.66
N ASN A 123 3.41 12.77 16.71
CA ASN A 123 4.77 12.66 16.17
C ASN A 123 4.91 13.02 14.68
N LEU A 124 3.84 13.38 13.97
CA LEU A 124 3.91 13.96 12.62
C LEU A 124 3.62 15.46 12.65
N GLU A 125 4.24 16.18 11.71
CA GLU A 125 3.83 17.54 11.37
C GLU A 125 2.45 17.53 10.70
N ALA A 126 1.71 18.64 10.77
CA ALA A 126 0.35 18.74 10.23
C ALA A 126 0.26 18.34 8.74
N SER A 127 1.32 18.65 8.00
CA SER A 127 1.45 18.32 6.60
C SER A 127 1.63 16.81 6.36
N GLY A 128 2.47 16.15 7.15
CA GLY A 128 2.63 14.70 7.18
C GLY A 128 1.34 13.98 7.56
N GLN A 129 0.60 14.49 8.56
CA GLN A 129 -0.70 13.94 8.97
C GLN A 129 -1.71 14.00 7.82
N SER A 130 -1.84 15.17 7.18
CA SER A 130 -2.74 15.35 6.04
C SER A 130 -2.44 14.38 4.89
N LEU A 131 -1.16 14.13 4.61
CA LEU A 131 -0.74 13.22 3.55
C LEU A 131 -1.03 11.76 3.89
N HIS A 132 -0.68 11.34 5.10
CA HIS A 132 -1.01 10.02 5.62
C HIS A 132 -2.52 9.75 5.48
N GLU A 133 -3.36 10.68 5.95
CA GLU A 133 -4.81 10.58 5.87
C GLU A 133 -5.33 10.50 4.43
N LYS A 134 -4.83 11.34 3.52
CA LYS A 134 -5.23 11.33 2.10
C LYS A 134 -4.88 10.01 1.43
N MET A 135 -3.65 9.52 1.60
CA MET A 135 -3.20 8.26 0.99
C MET A 135 -3.96 7.06 1.56
N ARG A 136 -4.18 7.05 2.88
CA ARG A 136 -5.01 6.07 3.58
C ARG A 136 -6.45 6.07 3.06
N ALA A 137 -7.09 7.24 2.96
CA ALA A 137 -8.47 7.36 2.48
C ALA A 137 -8.63 6.88 1.02
N MET A 138 -7.69 7.23 0.14
CA MET A 138 -7.71 6.75 -1.25
C MET A 138 -7.59 5.22 -1.34
N SER A 139 -6.72 4.62 -0.50
CA SER A 139 -6.53 3.17 -0.46
C SER A 139 -7.79 2.45 0.04
N ILE A 140 -8.40 2.93 1.14
CA ILE A 140 -9.65 2.36 1.70
C ILE A 140 -10.80 2.44 0.70
N LYS A 141 -10.94 3.58 0.01
CA LYS A 141 -11.99 3.75 -1.01
C LYS A 141 -11.89 2.71 -2.13
N ARG A 142 -10.67 2.28 -2.48
CA ARG A 142 -10.41 1.26 -3.50
C ARG A 142 -10.62 -0.17 -3.01
N GLN A 143 -10.82 -0.39 -1.72
CA GLN A 143 -11.20 -1.69 -1.16
C GLN A 143 -12.74 -1.82 -1.03
N ASN A 144 -13.49 -0.97 -1.72
CA ASN A 144 -14.96 -0.82 -1.59
C ASN A 144 -15.42 -0.57 -0.15
N SER A 145 -14.59 0.09 0.66
CA SER A 145 -14.85 0.29 2.09
C SER A 145 -15.15 -1.03 2.83
N THR A 146 -14.59 -2.15 2.35
CA THR A 146 -14.70 -3.43 3.04
C THR A 146 -14.25 -3.20 4.49
N PRO A 147 -15.07 -3.53 5.49
CA PRO A 147 -14.72 -3.26 6.87
C PRO A 147 -13.37 -3.90 7.21
N LEU A 148 -12.45 -3.08 7.72
CA LEU A 148 -11.17 -3.58 8.22
C LEU A 148 -11.47 -4.69 9.22
N ARG A 149 -10.89 -5.86 9.00
CA ARG A 149 -11.02 -6.94 9.97
C ARG A 149 -10.36 -6.48 11.26
N PRO A 150 -11.01 -6.62 12.43
CA PRO A 150 -10.37 -6.32 13.69
C PRO A 150 -9.18 -7.27 13.85
N LYS A 151 -7.98 -6.73 13.73
CA LYS A 151 -6.72 -7.45 13.92
C LYS A 151 -5.85 -6.64 14.88
N VAL A 152 -5.07 -7.35 15.68
CA VAL A 152 -4.16 -6.74 16.64
C VAL A 152 -3.09 -5.97 15.88
N GLN A 153 -2.96 -4.67 16.15
CA GLN A 153 -1.85 -3.88 15.64
C GLN A 153 -0.54 -4.36 16.28
N TRP A 154 0.55 -4.27 15.53
CA TRP A 154 1.87 -4.70 15.93
C TRP A 154 2.91 -3.68 15.46
N ALA A 155 4.04 -3.60 16.16
CA ALA A 155 5.01 -2.56 15.92
C ALA A 155 6.32 -3.08 15.31
N LEU A 156 6.88 -2.33 14.36
CA LEU A 156 8.25 -2.47 13.92
C LEU A 156 9.15 -1.59 14.79
N TYR A 157 9.95 -2.23 15.64
CA TYR A 157 10.89 -1.51 16.52
C TYR A 157 12.26 -1.24 15.88
N GLU A 158 12.60 -1.96 14.81
CA GLU A 158 13.93 -1.90 14.19
C GLU A 158 13.86 -1.34 12.77
N ARG A 159 14.61 -0.27 12.49
CA ARG A 159 14.68 0.36 11.15
C ARG A 159 15.16 -0.60 10.06
N LYS A 160 16.09 -1.51 10.38
CA LYS A 160 16.59 -2.52 9.44
C LYS A 160 15.46 -3.45 8.98
N ARG A 161 14.62 -3.89 9.91
CA ARG A 161 13.48 -4.77 9.63
C ARG A 161 12.42 -4.09 8.78
N PHE A 162 12.18 -2.81 9.03
CA PHE A 162 11.30 -2.00 8.21
C PHE A 162 11.81 -1.83 6.78
N ARG A 163 13.11 -1.59 6.60
CA ARG A 163 13.70 -1.46 5.27
C ARG A 163 13.55 -2.75 4.44
N VAL A 164 13.82 -3.90 5.05
CA VAL A 164 13.62 -5.21 4.41
C VAL A 164 12.15 -5.42 4.04
N LEU A 165 11.22 -5.11 4.94
CA LEU A 165 9.79 -5.24 4.63
C LEU A 165 9.39 -4.33 3.45
N LEU A 166 9.87 -3.08 3.41
CA LEU A 166 9.60 -2.18 2.30
C LEU A 166 10.15 -2.71 0.97
N GLU A 167 11.41 -3.15 0.96
CA GLU A 167 12.08 -3.68 -0.24
C GLU A 167 11.34 -4.91 -0.77
N ASP A 168 11.10 -5.92 0.09
CA ASP A 168 10.41 -7.15 -0.29
C ASP A 168 8.99 -6.89 -0.82
N VAL A 169 8.22 -6.01 -0.16
CA VAL A 169 6.86 -5.70 -0.61
C VAL A 169 6.87 -4.84 -1.88
N THR A 170 7.87 -3.97 -2.06
CA THR A 170 8.04 -3.20 -3.30
C THR A 170 8.27 -4.13 -4.49
N ASP A 171 9.13 -5.13 -4.33
CA ASP A 171 9.42 -6.11 -5.38
C ASP A 171 8.18 -6.94 -5.73
N LEU A 172 7.42 -7.41 -4.73
CA LEU A 172 6.16 -8.11 -4.99
C LEU A 172 5.11 -7.22 -5.69
N VAL A 173 5.02 -5.93 -5.34
CA VAL A 173 4.14 -5.00 -6.06
C VAL A 173 4.64 -4.74 -7.48
N ASN A 174 5.95 -4.69 -7.72
CA ASN A 174 6.52 -4.63 -9.07
C ASN A 174 6.11 -5.85 -9.89
N ASP A 175 6.24 -7.06 -9.32
CA ASP A 175 5.86 -8.31 -9.97
C ASP A 175 4.38 -8.28 -10.36
N LEU A 176 3.48 -7.81 -9.48
CA LEU A 176 2.06 -7.64 -9.81
C LEU A 176 1.86 -6.72 -11.01
N VAL A 177 2.53 -5.58 -11.07
CA VAL A 177 2.40 -4.65 -12.21
C VAL A 177 2.95 -5.25 -13.50
N GLU A 178 4.05 -6.01 -13.42
CA GLU A 178 4.66 -6.67 -14.57
C GLU A 178 3.82 -7.80 -15.14
N CYS A 179 3.07 -8.52 -14.30
CA CYS A 179 2.14 -9.57 -14.75
C CYS A 179 0.94 -9.01 -15.51
N PHE A 180 0.54 -7.76 -15.26
CA PHE A 180 -0.64 -7.15 -15.86
C PHE A 180 -0.27 -5.88 -16.65
N PRO A 181 0.50 -5.98 -17.74
CA PRO A 181 0.97 -4.81 -18.49
C PRO A 181 -0.18 -3.97 -19.05
N ALA A 182 -1.32 -4.61 -19.38
CA ALA A 182 -2.53 -3.92 -19.84
C ALA A 182 -3.15 -2.98 -18.80
N SER A 183 -2.77 -3.09 -17.52
CA SER A 183 -3.23 -2.21 -16.44
C SER A 183 -2.43 -0.91 -16.32
N ARG A 184 -1.25 -0.81 -16.97
CA ARG A 184 -0.30 0.31 -16.78
C ARG A 184 -0.89 1.66 -17.18
N GLU A 185 -1.68 1.71 -18.24
CA GLU A 185 -2.33 2.95 -18.68
C GLU A 185 -3.32 3.46 -17.62
N GLU A 186 -4.17 2.57 -17.10
CA GLU A 186 -5.12 2.91 -16.04
C GLU A 186 -4.39 3.28 -14.75
N GLN A 187 -3.29 2.61 -14.40
CA GLN A 187 -2.45 3.02 -13.27
C GLN A 187 -1.89 4.44 -13.45
N ARG A 188 -1.37 4.80 -14.62
CA ARG A 188 -0.90 6.18 -14.89
C ARG A 188 -2.02 7.20 -14.77
N ARG A 189 -3.22 6.88 -15.28
CA ARG A 189 -4.41 7.74 -15.14
C ARG A 189 -4.80 7.96 -13.68
N LEU A 190 -4.75 6.90 -12.87
CA LEU A 190 -5.01 6.96 -11.44
C LEU A 190 -3.95 7.80 -10.70
N CYS A 191 -2.67 7.72 -11.10
CA CYS A 191 -1.61 8.56 -10.54
C CYS A 191 -1.91 10.05 -10.70
N THR A 192 -2.49 10.49 -11.82
CA THR A 192 -2.87 11.90 -12.02
C THR A 192 -3.93 12.36 -11.02
N THR A 193 -4.89 11.49 -10.70
CA THR A 193 -5.93 11.79 -9.71
C THR A 193 -5.35 11.81 -8.29
N GLU A 194 -4.47 10.88 -7.97
CA GLU A 194 -3.76 10.83 -6.69
C GLU A 194 -2.88 12.07 -6.50
N ALA A 195 -2.10 12.43 -7.52
CA ALA A 195 -1.26 13.61 -7.53
C ALA A 195 -2.08 14.88 -7.29
N SER A 196 -3.26 15.02 -7.89
CA SER A 196 -4.16 16.15 -7.64
C SER A 196 -4.68 16.20 -6.20
N THR A 197 -4.94 15.03 -5.61
CA THR A 197 -5.44 14.90 -4.22
C THR A 197 -4.34 15.21 -3.19
N ILE A 198 -3.14 14.68 -3.41
CA ILE A 198 -1.95 14.88 -2.56
C ILE A 198 -1.40 16.31 -2.74
N GLY A 199 -1.38 16.78 -3.98
CA GLY A 199 -0.76 17.99 -4.52
C GLY A 199 -1.30 19.36 -4.09
N SER A 200 -2.09 19.39 -3.02
CA SER A 200 -2.63 20.62 -2.43
C SER A 200 -1.85 20.93 -1.16
N GLY A 201 -0.69 21.61 -1.30
CA GLY A 201 0.12 22.12 -0.18
C GLY A 201 1.65 22.04 -0.39
N ASP A 202 2.41 22.77 0.43
CA ASP A 202 3.89 22.88 0.38
C ASP A 202 4.61 21.53 0.60
N CYS A 203 3.95 20.60 1.27
CA CYS A 203 4.55 19.33 1.68
C CYS A 203 4.86 18.37 0.54
N VAL A 204 4.19 18.54 -0.61
CA VAL A 204 4.39 17.69 -1.78
C VAL A 204 5.81 17.87 -2.33
N SER A 205 6.39 19.07 -2.16
CA SER A 205 7.78 19.34 -2.54
C SER A 205 8.79 18.54 -1.72
N ALA A 206 8.58 18.45 -0.41
CA ALA A 206 9.43 17.72 0.54
C ALA A 206 9.36 16.20 0.37
N LEU A 207 8.33 15.69 -0.30
CA LEU A 207 8.09 14.25 -0.50
C LEU A 207 8.40 13.74 -1.90
N LYS A 208 8.80 14.62 -2.82
CA LYS A 208 9.19 14.20 -4.19
C LYS A 208 10.21 13.08 -4.16
N ASP A 209 11.24 13.21 -3.33
CA ASP A 209 12.31 12.22 -3.23
C ASP A 209 11.82 10.90 -2.65
N VAL A 210 10.90 10.95 -1.69
CA VAL A 210 10.29 9.75 -1.09
C VAL A 210 9.41 9.03 -2.11
N ILE A 211 8.59 9.78 -2.85
CA ILE A 211 7.73 9.24 -3.92
C ILE A 211 8.61 8.68 -5.04
N ALA A 212 9.66 9.38 -5.47
CA ALA A 212 10.57 8.91 -6.52
C ALA A 212 11.23 7.56 -6.18
N GLN A 213 11.56 7.33 -4.90
CA GLN A 213 12.15 6.07 -4.44
C GLN A 213 11.17 4.89 -4.40
N GLN A 214 9.85 5.13 -4.36
CA GLN A 214 8.84 4.10 -4.11
C GLN A 214 7.88 3.90 -5.29
N ASP A 215 7.62 4.96 -6.05
CA ASP A 215 6.60 5.01 -7.09
C ASP A 215 6.93 6.06 -8.16
N GLY A 216 7.62 5.60 -9.21
CA GLY A 216 8.04 6.47 -10.32
C GLY A 216 6.88 7.08 -11.11
N ASP A 217 5.77 6.36 -11.28
CA ASP A 217 4.60 6.85 -12.01
C ASP A 217 3.88 7.94 -11.21
N LEU A 218 3.72 7.77 -9.89
CA LEU A 218 3.18 8.81 -9.02
C LEU A 218 4.10 10.03 -8.95
N HIS A 219 5.41 9.82 -8.88
CA HIS A 219 6.39 10.91 -8.91
C HIS A 219 6.24 11.74 -10.19
N GLN A 220 6.15 11.09 -11.35
CA GLN A 220 5.95 11.76 -12.63
C GLN A 220 4.66 12.60 -12.63
N ALA A 221 3.55 12.04 -12.15
CA ALA A 221 2.27 12.74 -12.07
C ALA A 221 2.32 13.96 -11.13
N VAL A 222 2.99 13.84 -9.98
CA VAL A 222 3.19 14.94 -9.03
C VAL A 222 4.04 16.05 -9.64
N VAL A 223 5.14 15.72 -10.32
CA VAL A 223 6.00 16.70 -10.99
C VAL A 223 5.22 17.46 -12.05
N GLN A 224 4.49 16.75 -12.93
CA GLN A 224 3.67 17.36 -13.97
C GLN A 224 2.61 18.31 -13.40
N MET A 225 1.91 17.89 -12.35
CA MET A 225 0.90 18.71 -11.70
C MET A 225 1.49 20.01 -11.12
N LEU A 226 2.69 19.95 -10.51
CA LEU A 226 3.35 21.13 -9.97
C LEU A 226 3.83 22.09 -11.07
N THR A 227 4.35 21.58 -12.18
CA THR A 227 4.78 22.42 -13.31
C THR A 227 3.59 23.14 -13.99
N SER A 228 2.43 22.47 -14.06
CA SER A 228 1.23 23.07 -14.65
C SER A 228 0.62 24.19 -13.79
N LYS A 229 0.78 24.13 -12.46
CA LYS A 229 0.32 25.19 -11.54
C LYS A 229 1.19 26.46 -11.57
N VAL A 230 2.45 26.36 -12.02
CA VAL A 230 3.38 27.50 -12.12
C VAL A 230 3.23 28.27 -13.43
N SER A 231 2.56 27.68 -14.43
CA SER A 231 2.39 28.27 -15.77
C SER A 231 1.08 29.07 -15.94
N ILE A 232 0.37 29.37 -14.85
CA ILE A 232 -0.87 30.16 -14.78
C ILE A 232 -0.60 31.34 -13.83
#